data_AF-A0A9P1BLM1-F1
#
_entry.id   AF-A0A9P1BLM1-F1
#
_cell.length_a   1.000
_cell.length_b   1.000
_cell.length_c   1.000
_cell.angle_alpha   90.00
_cell.angle_beta   90.00
_cell.angle_gamma   90.00
#
_symmetry.space_group_name_H-M   'P 1'
#
loop_
_entity.id
_entity.type
_entity.pdbx_description
1 polymer ?
#
loop_
_entity_poly.entity_id
_entity_poly.type
_entity_poly.pdbx_seq_one_letter_code
_entity_poly.pdbx_strand_id
1 'polypeptide(L)'
;NCRRIDQIYTSGKDLCEKMWGSAFVYEANESHAYTMWFFDAANPNDATSARWGHNRSESCNLHHHHKDVPSPEPTVSECHPWRNNACSRQATVGSLDVLKSSFGERPGATDERESFHWDRCGPLSQECERFFVQEACFYECDANVGFYRKYDADHYDPRCDAQSGNYSPMYAASRLCSHNTWELHQMPIKASYCDAWYAACRADHFCAGRNGDFFSCAGVAKNMDEVRLINETWGALSRGITSTGEYAHDTLQQLWHTAVLITGSVAVLTCCFGIFLIRRECEGRPVFNPSHHRRASPSLMGAQQYSELTEIS
;
A
#
# COMPACT_ATOMS: atom_id res chain seq x y z
N ASN A 1 -2.67 -13.89 -6.94
CA ASN A 1 -4.10 -13.55 -6.80
C ASN A 1 -4.38 -12.12 -6.33
N CYS A 2 -3.41 -11.20 -6.36
CA CYS A 2 -3.67 -9.78 -6.07
C CYS A 2 -4.39 -9.12 -7.24
N ARG A 3 -5.55 -8.52 -6.97
CA ARG A 3 -6.41 -7.83 -7.95
C ARG A 3 -7.02 -6.60 -7.31
N ARG A 4 -7.48 -5.65 -8.11
CA ARG A 4 -8.23 -4.51 -7.57
C ARG A 4 -9.54 -5.00 -6.97
N ILE A 5 -9.99 -4.37 -5.88
CA ILE A 5 -11.22 -4.76 -5.18
C ILE A 5 -12.44 -4.69 -6.11
N ASP A 6 -12.51 -3.73 -7.04
CA ASP A 6 -13.59 -3.68 -8.05
C ASP A 6 -13.52 -4.75 -9.16
N GLN A 7 -12.44 -5.52 -9.21
CA GLN A 7 -12.30 -6.72 -10.05
C GLN A 7 -12.67 -8.00 -9.28
N ILE A 8 -12.79 -7.91 -7.96
CA ILE A 8 -13.14 -9.03 -7.08
C ILE A 8 -14.62 -8.95 -6.72
N TYR A 9 -15.09 -7.77 -6.33
CA TYR A 9 -16.45 -7.49 -5.89
C TYR A 9 -17.09 -6.44 -6.78
N THR A 10 -18.37 -6.60 -7.07
CA THR A 10 -19.13 -5.72 -7.96
C THR A 10 -19.88 -4.59 -7.24
N SER A 11 -20.07 -4.71 -5.92
CA SER A 11 -20.80 -3.76 -5.07
C SER A 11 -20.43 -3.92 -3.59
N GLY A 12 -20.92 -3.02 -2.73
CA GLY A 12 -20.79 -3.15 -1.28
C GLY A 12 -21.42 -4.41 -0.72
N LYS A 13 -22.60 -4.79 -1.24
CA LYS A 13 -23.23 -6.09 -0.97
C LYS A 13 -22.30 -7.25 -1.28
N ASP A 14 -21.75 -7.25 -2.50
CA ASP A 14 -20.87 -8.30 -2.98
C ASP A 14 -19.58 -8.41 -2.14
N LEU A 15 -19.06 -7.28 -1.67
CA LEU A 15 -17.91 -7.21 -0.76
C LEU A 15 -18.24 -7.83 0.59
N CYS A 16 -19.28 -7.34 1.27
CA CYS A 16 -19.66 -7.79 2.61
C CYS A 16 -20.01 -9.28 2.66
N GLU A 17 -20.74 -9.79 1.67
CA GLU A 17 -21.22 -11.18 1.64
C GLU A 17 -20.18 -12.21 1.19
N LYS A 18 -18.97 -11.78 0.77
CA LYS A 18 -17.95 -12.69 0.23
C LYS A 18 -16.58 -12.57 0.86
N MET A 19 -16.14 -11.36 1.21
CA MET A 19 -14.74 -11.11 1.63
C MET A 19 -14.30 -12.03 2.76
N TRP A 20 -15.19 -12.24 3.73
CA TRP A 20 -14.97 -13.08 4.91
C TRP A 20 -15.84 -14.34 4.87
N GLY A 21 -16.04 -14.90 3.67
CA GLY A 21 -16.94 -16.02 3.46
C GLY A 21 -18.38 -15.67 3.84
N SER A 22 -19.00 -16.49 4.69
CA SER A 22 -20.41 -16.34 5.08
C SER A 22 -20.65 -15.48 6.32
N ALA A 23 -19.64 -14.75 6.79
CA ALA A 23 -19.67 -14.03 8.07
C ALA A 23 -20.77 -12.97 8.15
N PHE A 24 -20.93 -12.19 7.08
CA PHE A 24 -21.82 -11.05 7.03
C PHE A 24 -22.89 -11.23 5.95
N VAL A 25 -24.05 -10.62 6.19
CA VAL A 25 -25.10 -10.45 5.19
C VAL A 25 -25.41 -8.97 5.03
N TYR A 26 -25.65 -8.52 3.80
CA TYR A 26 -26.00 -7.13 3.54
C TYR A 26 -27.46 -6.88 3.91
N GLU A 27 -27.72 -5.98 4.85
CA GLU A 27 -29.06 -5.65 5.33
C GLU A 27 -29.46 -4.22 4.97
N ALA A 28 -30.51 -4.11 4.15
CA ALA A 28 -31.05 -2.83 3.69
C ALA A 28 -31.90 -2.14 4.76
N ASN A 29 -32.50 -2.89 5.67
CA ASN A 29 -33.17 -2.35 6.84
C ASN A 29 -32.15 -1.98 7.92
N GLU A 30 -31.61 -0.77 7.80
CA GLU A 30 -30.63 -0.16 8.70
C GLU A 30 -30.99 -0.25 10.20
N SER A 31 -32.29 -0.29 10.53
CA SER A 31 -32.74 -0.42 11.91
C SER A 31 -32.49 -1.81 12.51
N HIS A 32 -32.37 -2.85 11.68
CA HIS A 32 -32.11 -4.23 12.05
C HIS A 32 -30.66 -4.65 11.76
N ALA A 33 -29.79 -3.70 11.44
CA ALA A 33 -28.44 -3.98 11.00
C ALA A 33 -27.38 -3.40 11.95
N TYR A 34 -26.26 -4.09 12.03
CA TYR A 34 -25.10 -3.76 12.86
C TYR A 34 -24.13 -2.85 12.10
N THR A 35 -23.38 -2.05 12.85
CA THR A 35 -22.26 -1.24 12.33
C THR A 35 -20.97 -1.75 12.94
N MET A 36 -19.88 -1.74 12.16
CA MET A 36 -18.56 -2.14 12.64
C MET A 36 -17.79 -0.97 13.27
N TRP A 37 -18.43 0.20 13.41
CA TRP A 37 -17.86 1.34 14.12
C TRP A 37 -18.95 2.30 14.60
N PHE A 38 -18.64 3.06 15.65
CA PHE A 38 -19.50 4.11 16.18
C PHE A 38 -18.70 5.20 16.90
N PHE A 39 -19.30 6.38 17.01
CA PHE A 39 -18.72 7.54 17.70
C PHE A 39 -19.47 7.91 18.98
N ASP A 40 -20.65 7.32 19.19
CA ASP A 40 -21.49 7.56 20.35
C ASP A 40 -20.88 6.97 21.63
N ALA A 41 -21.29 7.48 22.79
CA ALA A 41 -20.83 6.97 24.08
C ALA A 41 -21.35 5.56 24.39
N ALA A 42 -22.49 5.19 23.82
CA ALA A 42 -23.11 3.88 23.94
C ALA A 42 -22.97 3.11 22.63
N ASN A 43 -22.76 1.80 22.72
CA ASN A 43 -22.68 0.93 21.55
C ASN A 43 -24.08 0.82 20.89
N PRO A 44 -24.28 1.33 19.65
CA PRO A 44 -25.58 1.25 18.98
C PRO A 44 -25.97 -0.20 18.65
N ASN A 45 -25.01 -1.12 18.58
CA ASN A 45 -25.26 -2.53 18.32
C ASN A 45 -26.04 -3.20 19.46
N ASP A 46 -25.97 -2.69 20.70
CA ASP A 46 -26.77 -3.20 21.82
C ASP A 46 -28.28 -2.99 21.56
N ALA A 47 -28.64 -1.81 21.01
CA ALA A 47 -30.02 -1.52 20.65
C ALA A 47 -30.48 -2.32 19.42
N THR A 48 -29.58 -2.60 18.47
CA THR A 48 -29.88 -3.50 17.34
C THR A 48 -30.10 -4.93 17.83
N SER A 49 -29.25 -5.45 18.71
CA SER A 49 -29.43 -6.77 19.35
C SER A 49 -30.77 -6.88 20.08
N ALA A 50 -31.17 -5.84 20.82
CA ALA A 50 -32.46 -5.81 21.50
C ALA A 50 -33.65 -5.91 20.51
N ARG A 51 -33.55 -5.31 19.32
CA ARG A 51 -34.58 -5.43 18.27
C ARG A 51 -34.69 -6.84 17.69
N TRP A 52 -33.60 -7.59 17.69
CA TRP A 52 -33.57 -9.02 17.36
C TRP A 52 -34.03 -9.92 18.51
N GLY A 53 -34.42 -9.35 19.66
CA GLY A 53 -34.85 -10.10 20.84
C GLY A 53 -33.68 -10.69 21.63
N HIS A 54 -32.43 -10.28 21.35
CA HIS A 54 -31.29 -10.65 22.17
C HIS A 54 -31.23 -9.80 23.43
N ASN A 55 -30.96 -10.44 24.56
CA ASN A 55 -30.58 -9.74 25.78
C ASN A 55 -29.14 -9.24 25.67
N ARG A 56 -28.72 -8.37 26.59
CA ARG A 56 -27.31 -7.97 26.69
C ARG A 56 -26.42 -9.20 26.80
N SER A 57 -25.33 -9.24 26.02
CA SER A 57 -24.40 -10.36 26.11
C SER A 57 -23.63 -10.28 27.43
N GLU A 58 -23.74 -11.33 28.25
CA GLU A 58 -22.98 -11.51 29.50
C GLU A 58 -21.72 -12.36 29.29
N SER A 59 -21.43 -12.75 28.05
CA SER A 59 -20.27 -13.54 27.66
C SER A 59 -19.67 -13.05 26.34
N CYS A 60 -18.39 -13.33 26.15
CA CYS A 60 -17.69 -13.14 24.89
C CYS A 60 -17.62 -14.50 24.20
N ASN A 61 -18.51 -14.73 23.24
CA ASN A 61 -18.78 -16.08 22.73
C ASN A 61 -17.90 -16.50 21.55
N LEU A 62 -17.03 -15.62 21.05
CA LEU A 62 -15.97 -16.00 20.11
C LEU A 62 -14.70 -16.34 20.92
N HIS A 63 -13.86 -17.21 20.36
CA HIS A 63 -12.64 -17.70 21.00
C HIS A 63 -11.36 -17.12 20.36
N HIS A 64 -10.19 -17.59 20.80
CA HIS A 64 -8.84 -17.14 20.43
C HIS A 64 -8.34 -15.90 21.18
N HIS A 65 -8.85 -14.71 20.85
CA HIS A 65 -8.34 -13.45 21.41
C HIS A 65 -9.30 -12.78 22.41
N HIS A 66 -10.53 -13.27 22.49
CA HIS A 66 -11.55 -12.75 23.38
C HIS A 66 -11.29 -13.09 24.86
N LYS A 67 -11.84 -12.27 25.75
CA LYS A 67 -12.05 -12.56 27.18
C LYS A 67 -13.21 -13.55 27.34
N ASP A 68 -13.49 -13.97 28.57
CA ASP A 68 -14.69 -14.77 28.86
C ASP A 68 -15.95 -13.90 28.98
N VAL A 69 -15.79 -12.70 29.56
CA VAL A 69 -16.88 -11.77 29.89
C VAL A 69 -16.51 -10.36 29.42
N PRO A 70 -17.45 -9.62 28.82
CA PRO A 70 -17.23 -8.23 28.46
C PRO A 70 -16.92 -7.38 29.69
N SER A 71 -15.88 -6.54 29.61
CA SER A 71 -15.51 -5.66 30.71
C SER A 71 -14.82 -4.39 30.21
N PRO A 72 -14.74 -3.32 31.03
CA PRO A 72 -14.03 -2.10 30.65
C PRO A 72 -12.53 -2.34 30.37
N GLU A 73 -12.03 -1.73 29.30
CA GLU A 73 -10.64 -1.75 28.83
C GLU A 73 -10.18 -0.31 28.52
N PRO A 74 -9.87 0.50 29.54
CA PRO A 74 -9.60 1.94 29.36
C PRO A 74 -8.30 2.22 28.58
N THR A 75 -7.44 1.22 28.42
CA THR A 75 -6.17 1.31 27.71
C THR A 75 -6.27 0.97 26.22
N VAL A 76 -7.42 0.46 25.76
CA VAL A 76 -7.66 0.16 24.34
C VAL A 76 -7.75 1.45 23.52
N SER A 77 -6.69 1.73 22.77
CA SER A 77 -6.52 2.96 22.00
C SER A 77 -7.06 2.86 20.56
N GLU A 78 -6.73 1.80 19.83
CA GLU A 78 -7.15 1.64 18.43
C GLU A 78 -8.66 1.37 18.38
N CYS A 79 -9.13 0.32 19.07
CA CYS A 79 -10.54 -0.04 19.17
C CYS A 79 -11.29 0.71 20.30
N HIS A 80 -10.99 2.00 20.45
CA HIS A 80 -11.51 2.83 21.54
C HIS A 80 -13.03 2.91 21.69
N PRO A 81 -13.89 2.69 20.65
CA PRO A 81 -15.35 2.73 20.85
C PRO A 81 -15.83 1.72 21.90
N TRP A 82 -15.16 0.57 22.05
CA TRP A 82 -15.54 -0.48 23.00
C TRP A 82 -14.90 -0.37 24.38
N ARG A 83 -14.10 0.67 24.68
CA ARG A 83 -13.33 0.78 25.94
C ARG A 83 -14.14 0.62 27.23
N ASN A 84 -15.45 0.88 27.22
CA ASN A 84 -16.31 0.75 28.39
C ASN A 84 -16.86 -0.68 28.58
N ASN A 85 -16.88 -1.49 27.53
CA ASN A 85 -17.42 -2.85 27.53
C ASN A 85 -16.90 -3.61 26.30
N ALA A 86 -15.70 -4.18 26.40
CA ALA A 86 -15.04 -4.88 25.31
C ALA A 86 -14.84 -6.37 25.63
N CYS A 87 -14.84 -7.19 24.57
CA CYS A 87 -14.37 -8.57 24.61
C CYS A 87 -12.86 -8.72 24.36
N SER A 88 -12.19 -7.70 23.85
CA SER A 88 -10.75 -7.70 23.57
C SER A 88 -9.91 -7.27 24.77
N ARG A 89 -8.58 -7.31 24.61
CA ARG A 89 -7.59 -6.73 25.53
C ARG A 89 -6.67 -5.80 24.76
N GLN A 90 -6.02 -4.84 25.42
CA GLN A 90 -4.99 -4.00 24.77
C GLN A 90 -3.89 -4.81 24.05
N ALA A 91 -3.57 -6.01 24.53
CA ALA A 91 -2.59 -6.88 23.89
C ALA A 91 -3.04 -7.43 22.52
N THR A 92 -4.34 -7.53 22.25
CA THR A 92 -4.90 -8.12 21.02
C THR A 92 -5.35 -7.07 20.01
N VAL A 93 -5.53 -5.82 20.44
CA VAL A 93 -6.03 -4.74 19.58
C VAL A 93 -5.27 -3.41 19.74
N GLY A 94 -4.08 -3.46 20.34
CA GLY A 94 -3.36 -2.26 20.75
C GLY A 94 -2.65 -1.48 19.64
N SER A 95 -2.50 -2.07 18.44
CA SER A 95 -1.89 -1.43 17.28
C SER A 95 -2.38 -2.01 15.97
N LEU A 96 -2.18 -1.25 14.89
CA LEU A 96 -2.47 -1.69 13.52
C LEU A 96 -1.75 -3.00 13.16
N ASP A 97 -0.47 -3.15 13.53
CA ASP A 97 0.31 -4.36 13.21
C ASP A 97 -0.24 -5.61 13.92
N VAL A 98 -0.72 -5.45 15.16
CA VAL A 98 -1.38 -6.55 15.88
C VAL A 98 -2.68 -6.93 15.19
N LEU A 99 -3.52 -5.96 14.81
CA LEU A 99 -4.77 -6.24 14.10
C LEU A 99 -4.52 -6.92 12.75
N LYS A 100 -3.51 -6.46 11.99
CA LYS A 100 -3.12 -7.05 10.70
C LYS A 100 -2.78 -8.53 10.79
N SER A 101 -2.20 -8.93 11.91
CA SER A 101 -1.73 -10.30 12.14
C SER A 101 -2.75 -11.19 12.87
N SER A 102 -3.89 -10.64 13.33
CA SER A 102 -4.90 -11.38 14.12
C SER A 102 -5.59 -12.52 13.37
N PHE A 103 -5.55 -12.53 12.03
CA PHE A 103 -6.13 -13.62 11.21
C PHE A 103 -5.27 -14.89 11.15
N GLY A 104 -4.13 -14.91 11.84
CA GLY A 104 -3.27 -16.07 12.04
C GLY A 104 -2.15 -16.27 11.02
N GLU A 105 -1.25 -17.19 11.34
CA GLU A 105 -0.18 -17.63 10.44
C GLU A 105 -0.72 -18.68 9.46
N ARG A 106 -0.28 -18.61 8.20
CA ARG A 106 -0.58 -19.68 7.24
C ARG A 106 0.28 -20.91 7.60
N PRO A 107 -0.29 -22.12 7.71
CA PRO A 107 0.49 -23.33 7.90
C PRO A 107 1.55 -23.49 6.79
N GLY A 108 2.83 -23.56 7.20
CA GLY A 108 3.97 -23.62 6.29
C GLY A 108 4.34 -22.28 5.64
N ALA A 109 3.96 -21.14 6.25
CA ALA A 109 4.54 -19.84 5.93
C ALA A 109 6.00 -19.77 6.37
N THR A 110 6.88 -19.34 5.48
CA THR A 110 8.29 -19.03 5.80
C THR A 110 8.57 -17.53 5.75
N ASP A 111 7.57 -16.74 5.37
CA ASP A 111 7.64 -15.29 5.18
C ASP A 111 6.34 -14.68 5.72
N GLU A 112 6.43 -13.56 6.43
CA GLU A 112 5.29 -12.83 7.00
C GLU A 112 4.25 -12.41 5.93
N ARG A 113 4.68 -12.21 4.69
CA ARG A 113 3.80 -11.92 3.54
C ARG A 113 2.94 -13.11 3.13
N GLU A 114 3.29 -14.30 3.60
CA GLU A 114 2.53 -15.53 3.38
C GLU A 114 1.50 -15.79 4.49
N SER A 115 1.54 -15.05 5.60
CA SER A 115 0.56 -15.07 6.69
C SER A 115 -0.74 -14.35 6.29
N PHE A 116 -1.79 -14.45 7.11
CA PHE A 116 -3.12 -13.91 6.80
C PHE A 116 -3.24 -12.38 7.01
N HIS A 117 -2.26 -11.61 6.55
CA HIS A 117 -2.35 -10.16 6.55
C HIS A 117 -3.31 -9.66 5.46
N TRP A 118 -4.19 -8.72 5.78
CA TRP A 118 -5.13 -8.15 4.81
C TRP A 118 -4.43 -7.35 3.70
N ASP A 119 -3.27 -6.76 4.00
CA ASP A 119 -2.46 -5.91 3.11
C ASP A 119 -1.31 -6.67 2.41
N ARG A 120 -1.39 -8.00 2.31
CA ARG A 120 -0.37 -8.81 1.62
C ARG A 120 -0.20 -8.50 0.13
N CYS A 121 -1.14 -7.76 -0.47
CA CYS A 121 -1.06 -7.27 -1.84
C CYS A 121 -0.45 -5.86 -1.96
N GLY A 122 0.17 -5.39 -0.88
CA GLY A 122 0.66 -4.02 -0.73
C GLY A 122 -0.21 -3.21 0.22
N PRO A 123 0.31 -2.06 0.69
CA PRO A 123 -0.45 -1.19 1.60
C PRO A 123 -1.74 -0.72 0.93
N LEU A 124 -2.83 -0.76 1.70
CA LEU A 124 -4.09 -0.17 1.31
C LEU A 124 -4.04 1.35 1.49
N SER A 125 -4.87 2.07 0.74
CA SER A 125 -5.16 3.48 0.98
C SER A 125 -5.67 3.69 2.40
N GLN A 126 -5.41 4.86 2.98
CA GLN A 126 -5.82 5.17 4.35
C GLN A 126 -7.35 5.09 4.50
N GLU A 127 -8.08 5.53 3.48
CA GLU A 127 -9.54 5.47 3.43
C GLU A 127 -10.04 4.01 3.48
N CYS A 128 -9.37 3.11 2.76
CA CYS A 128 -9.71 1.70 2.74
C CYS A 128 -9.29 0.96 4.03
N GLU A 129 -8.06 1.16 4.50
CA GLU A 129 -7.51 0.45 5.66
C GLU A 129 -8.32 0.69 6.94
N ARG A 130 -8.92 1.88 7.08
CA ARG A 130 -9.82 2.18 8.19
C ARG A 130 -10.98 1.20 8.30
N PHE A 131 -11.53 0.70 7.19
CA PHE A 131 -12.62 -0.26 7.25
C PHE A 131 -12.15 -1.65 7.73
N PHE A 132 -10.94 -2.06 7.35
CA PHE A 132 -10.33 -3.29 7.87
C PHE A 132 -10.04 -3.19 9.37
N VAL A 133 -9.56 -2.04 9.85
CA VAL A 133 -9.38 -1.78 11.29
C VAL A 133 -10.72 -1.81 12.02
N GLN A 134 -11.74 -1.16 11.47
CA GLN A 134 -13.09 -1.14 12.07
C GLN A 134 -13.69 -2.54 12.16
N GLU A 135 -13.59 -3.33 11.10
CA GLU A 135 -14.06 -4.72 11.09
C GLU A 135 -13.30 -5.59 12.10
N ALA A 136 -11.97 -5.51 12.13
CA ALA A 136 -11.15 -6.26 13.09
C ALA A 136 -11.48 -5.86 14.53
N CYS A 137 -11.64 -4.56 14.80
CA CYS A 137 -12.07 -4.07 16.10
C CYS A 137 -13.47 -4.56 16.48
N PHE A 138 -14.41 -4.50 15.55
CA PHE A 138 -15.77 -5.00 15.76
C PHE A 138 -15.78 -6.49 16.10
N TYR A 139 -15.08 -7.29 15.31
CA TYR A 139 -14.95 -8.73 15.51
C TYR A 139 -14.31 -9.05 16.87
N GLU A 140 -13.23 -8.36 17.25
CA GLU A 140 -12.50 -8.65 18.49
C GLU A 140 -13.14 -8.08 19.77
N CYS A 141 -13.89 -6.98 19.65
CA CYS A 141 -14.31 -6.19 20.81
C CYS A 141 -15.80 -6.26 21.11
N ASP A 142 -16.66 -6.35 20.09
CA ASP A 142 -18.09 -6.16 20.26
C ASP A 142 -18.77 -7.43 20.79
N ALA A 143 -19.27 -7.39 22.02
CA ALA A 143 -19.92 -8.56 22.63
C ALA A 143 -21.14 -9.09 21.85
N ASN A 144 -21.74 -8.27 20.98
CA ASN A 144 -22.90 -8.66 20.17
C ASN A 144 -22.55 -9.62 19.02
N VAL A 145 -21.28 -9.67 18.56
CA VAL A 145 -20.87 -10.62 17.51
C VAL A 145 -21.11 -12.07 17.94
N GLY A 146 -21.07 -12.33 19.25
CA GLY A 146 -21.32 -13.64 19.82
C GLY A 146 -22.73 -14.20 19.55
N PHE A 147 -23.71 -13.36 19.19
CA PHE A 147 -25.05 -13.82 18.78
C PHE A 147 -25.08 -14.44 17.38
N TYR A 148 -24.08 -14.12 16.56
CA TYR A 148 -23.95 -14.57 15.19
C TYR A 148 -22.77 -15.52 14.99
N ARG A 149 -22.23 -16.07 16.08
CA ARG A 149 -21.23 -17.13 15.95
C ARG A 149 -21.82 -18.29 15.16
N LYS A 150 -21.12 -18.69 14.10
CA LYS A 150 -21.45 -19.83 13.28
C LYS A 150 -21.35 -21.08 14.11
N TYR A 151 -22.51 -21.58 14.42
CA TYR A 151 -22.67 -22.97 14.76
C TYR A 151 -23.09 -23.66 13.47
N ASP A 152 -22.40 -24.70 13.03
CA ASP A 152 -22.94 -25.57 11.97
C ASP A 152 -24.23 -26.19 12.49
N ALA A 153 -25.39 -25.70 12.04
CA ALA A 153 -26.71 -26.07 12.57
C ALA A 153 -27.11 -27.50 12.18
N ASP A 154 -26.59 -28.04 11.08
CA ASP A 154 -26.80 -29.43 10.66
C ASP A 154 -25.92 -30.41 11.45
N HIS A 155 -24.88 -29.90 12.13
CA HIS A 155 -23.99 -30.63 13.02
C HIS A 155 -24.06 -30.14 14.47
N TYR A 156 -25.09 -29.37 14.85
CA TYR A 156 -25.27 -28.89 16.22
C TYR A 156 -25.57 -30.03 17.16
N ASP A 157 -24.61 -30.33 18.03
CA ASP A 157 -24.82 -31.22 19.16
C ASP A 157 -24.48 -30.47 20.44
N PRO A 158 -25.47 -30.20 21.31
CA PRO A 158 -25.24 -29.47 22.56
C PRO A 158 -24.30 -30.22 23.51
N ARG A 159 -23.96 -31.49 23.23
CA ARG A 159 -22.96 -32.27 23.96
C ARG A 159 -21.53 -31.97 23.53
N CYS A 160 -21.33 -31.35 22.37
CA CYS A 160 -20.00 -30.96 21.94
C CYS A 160 -19.64 -29.51 22.33
N ASP A 161 -20.61 -28.65 22.67
CA ASP A 161 -20.39 -27.25 23.09
C ASP A 161 -20.03 -27.15 24.59
N ALA A 162 -18.81 -26.71 24.92
CA ALA A 162 -18.31 -26.58 26.30
C ALA A 162 -19.09 -25.60 27.19
N GLN A 163 -19.85 -24.69 26.59
CA GLN A 163 -20.66 -23.71 27.31
C GLN A 163 -22.14 -24.13 27.43
N SER A 164 -22.53 -25.25 26.79
CA SER A 164 -23.86 -25.82 26.94
C SER A 164 -23.99 -26.58 28.26
N GLY A 165 -25.15 -26.47 28.92
CA GLY A 165 -25.48 -27.28 30.10
C GLY A 165 -25.52 -28.79 29.83
N ASN A 166 -25.46 -29.22 28.57
CA ASN A 166 -25.44 -30.61 28.14
C ASN A 166 -24.04 -31.08 27.68
N TYR A 167 -22.99 -30.28 27.88
CA TYR A 167 -21.63 -30.60 27.45
C TYR A 167 -21.15 -31.98 27.95
N SER A 168 -20.56 -32.77 27.05
CA SER A 168 -19.97 -34.06 27.38
C SER A 168 -18.56 -34.18 26.78
N PRO A 169 -17.50 -34.12 27.62
CA PRO A 169 -16.12 -34.14 27.15
C PRO A 169 -15.73 -35.44 26.44
N MET A 170 -16.28 -36.59 26.86
CA MET A 170 -16.05 -37.87 26.17
C MET A 170 -16.75 -37.93 24.81
N TYR A 171 -17.97 -37.39 24.70
CA TYR A 171 -18.70 -37.35 23.45
C TYR A 171 -17.99 -36.45 22.43
N ALA A 172 -17.60 -35.25 22.86
CA ALA A 172 -16.87 -34.27 22.06
C ALA A 172 -15.57 -34.85 21.48
N ALA A 173 -14.77 -35.53 22.31
CA ALA A 173 -13.54 -36.19 21.88
C ALA A 173 -13.80 -37.36 20.92
N SER A 174 -14.86 -38.16 21.16
CA SER A 174 -15.19 -39.34 20.34
C SER A 174 -15.70 -39.00 18.94
N ARG A 175 -16.31 -37.83 18.77
CA ARG A 175 -16.89 -37.37 17.51
C ARG A 175 -15.98 -36.39 16.76
N LEU A 176 -14.79 -36.10 17.30
CA LEU A 176 -13.88 -35.08 16.77
C LEU A 176 -14.65 -33.79 16.45
N CYS A 177 -15.51 -33.32 17.36
CA CYS A 177 -16.39 -32.21 17.06
C CYS A 177 -15.53 -30.99 16.67
N SER A 178 -15.58 -30.63 15.38
CA SER A 178 -14.89 -29.48 14.81
C SER A 178 -15.79 -28.27 15.02
N HIS A 179 -15.83 -27.76 16.25
CA HIS A 179 -16.45 -26.47 16.46
C HIS A 179 -15.58 -25.43 15.82
N ASN A 180 -16.10 -24.82 14.77
CA ASN A 180 -15.60 -23.53 14.40
C ASN A 180 -16.16 -22.49 15.38
N THR A 181 -15.63 -22.46 16.60
CA THR A 181 -16.03 -21.50 17.65
C THR A 181 -15.58 -20.06 17.37
N TRP A 182 -15.05 -19.80 16.18
CA TRP A 182 -14.48 -18.51 15.78
C TRP A 182 -15.19 -17.93 14.54
N GLU A 183 -15.80 -18.74 13.68
CA GLU A 183 -16.51 -18.21 12.50
C GLU A 183 -17.74 -17.42 12.94
N LEU A 184 -17.89 -16.21 12.42
CA LEU A 184 -19.17 -15.49 12.39
C LEU A 184 -20.02 -16.03 11.23
N HIS A 185 -21.34 -15.91 11.31
CA HIS A 185 -22.25 -16.32 10.24
C HIS A 185 -23.47 -15.44 10.14
N GLN A 186 -23.70 -14.91 8.94
CA GLN A 186 -24.91 -14.19 8.54
C GLN A 186 -25.25 -13.03 9.49
N MET A 187 -24.25 -12.34 10.05
CA MET A 187 -24.51 -11.14 10.83
C MET A 187 -24.95 -10.01 9.91
N PRO A 188 -26.14 -9.39 10.13
CA PRO A 188 -26.67 -8.36 9.25
C PRO A 188 -25.89 -7.07 9.43
N ILE A 189 -25.12 -6.68 8.42
CA ILE A 189 -24.36 -5.43 8.43
C ILE A 189 -25.11 -4.40 7.61
N LYS A 190 -25.08 -3.16 8.11
CA LYS A 190 -25.73 -2.02 7.46
C LYS A 190 -25.32 -1.91 6.00
N ALA A 191 -26.31 -1.85 5.12
CA ALA A 191 -26.14 -1.57 3.70
C ALA A 191 -25.21 -0.37 3.46
N SER A 192 -25.50 0.75 4.14
CA SER A 192 -24.70 1.97 4.07
C SER A 192 -23.24 1.78 4.46
N TYR A 193 -22.94 0.91 5.43
CA TYR A 193 -21.59 0.59 5.86
C TYR A 193 -20.84 -0.22 4.78
N CYS A 194 -21.48 -1.27 4.26
CA CYS A 194 -20.93 -2.10 3.19
C CYS A 194 -20.64 -1.31 1.91
N ASP A 195 -21.55 -0.41 1.52
CA ASP A 195 -21.38 0.43 0.35
C ASP A 195 -20.26 1.46 0.55
N ALA A 196 -20.12 2.03 1.75
CA ALA A 196 -19.02 2.92 2.09
C ALA A 196 -17.67 2.19 2.07
N TRP A 197 -17.60 0.97 2.59
CA TRP A 197 -16.40 0.14 2.57
C TRP A 197 -15.95 -0.12 1.14
N TYR A 198 -16.85 -0.60 0.28
CA TYR A 198 -16.53 -0.85 -1.12
C TYR A 198 -16.12 0.43 -1.86
N ALA A 199 -16.82 1.54 -1.64
CA ALA A 199 -16.49 2.81 -2.28
C ALA A 199 -15.09 3.30 -1.91
N ALA A 200 -14.69 3.16 -0.64
CA ALA A 200 -13.36 3.53 -0.17
C ALA A 200 -12.26 2.62 -0.73
N CYS A 201 -12.55 1.33 -0.89
CA CYS A 201 -11.57 0.31 -1.22
C CYS A 201 -11.47 -0.08 -2.70
N ARG A 202 -12.41 0.33 -3.56
CA ARG A 202 -12.53 -0.15 -4.95
C ARG A 202 -11.26 -0.02 -5.81
N ALA A 203 -10.36 0.90 -5.48
CA ALA A 203 -9.12 1.13 -6.22
C ALA A 203 -7.93 0.32 -5.70
N ASP A 204 -8.01 -0.15 -4.45
CA ASP A 204 -6.96 -0.88 -3.75
C ASP A 204 -6.85 -2.33 -4.21
N HIS A 205 -5.67 -2.92 -3.97
CA HIS A 205 -5.40 -4.32 -4.28
C HIS A 205 -5.67 -5.21 -3.08
N PHE A 206 -6.35 -6.33 -3.31
CA PHE A 206 -6.69 -7.31 -2.27
C PHE A 206 -6.47 -8.74 -2.75
N CYS A 207 -6.30 -9.66 -1.79
CA CYS A 207 -6.13 -11.09 -2.05
C CYS A 207 -7.45 -11.80 -1.77
N ALA A 208 -8.09 -12.34 -2.81
CA ALA A 208 -9.25 -13.22 -2.67
C ALA A 208 -9.22 -14.32 -3.73
N GLY A 209 -9.76 -15.49 -3.39
CA GLY A 209 -9.96 -16.58 -4.34
C GLY A 209 -11.03 -16.27 -5.38
N ARG A 210 -11.41 -17.28 -6.18
CA ARG A 210 -12.38 -17.09 -7.28
C ARG A 210 -13.80 -16.78 -6.78
N ASN A 211 -14.14 -17.24 -5.58
CA ASN A 211 -15.41 -16.97 -4.91
C ASN A 211 -15.44 -15.61 -4.18
N GLY A 212 -14.33 -14.87 -4.17
CA GLY A 212 -14.22 -13.60 -3.44
C GLY A 212 -13.83 -13.75 -1.97
N ASP A 213 -13.61 -14.97 -1.48
CA ASP A 213 -13.22 -15.20 -0.08
C ASP A 213 -11.71 -14.97 0.13
N PHE A 214 -11.36 -14.18 1.16
CA PHE A 214 -9.99 -13.90 1.57
C PHE A 214 -9.22 -15.16 1.96
N PHE A 215 -9.84 -16.05 2.74
CA PHE A 215 -9.16 -17.23 3.27
C PHE A 215 -8.84 -18.24 2.15
N SER A 216 -9.67 -18.30 1.12
CA SER A 216 -9.39 -19.08 -0.10
C SER A 216 -8.22 -18.54 -0.94
N CYS A 217 -7.73 -17.33 -0.70
CA CYS A 217 -6.59 -16.78 -1.44
C CYS A 217 -5.29 -17.59 -1.22
N ALA A 218 -5.17 -18.26 -0.06
CA ALA A 218 -4.05 -19.15 0.28
C ALA A 218 -4.02 -20.46 -0.54
N GLY A 219 -5.10 -20.81 -1.24
CA GLY A 219 -5.22 -22.04 -2.02
C GLY A 219 -4.63 -22.01 -3.44
N VAL A 220 -4.04 -20.90 -3.90
CA VAL A 220 -3.39 -20.81 -5.23
C VAL A 220 -1.86 -20.82 -5.08
N ALA A 221 -1.37 -21.82 -4.36
CA ALA A 221 -0.02 -22.32 -4.55
C ALA A 221 -0.03 -23.26 -5.76
N LYS A 222 0.22 -22.71 -6.95
CA LYS A 222 0.92 -23.32 -8.10
C LYS A 222 0.77 -22.41 -9.32
N ASN A 223 1.83 -21.66 -9.58
CA ASN A 223 2.31 -21.12 -10.86
C ASN A 223 3.16 -19.84 -10.64
N MET A 224 3.87 -19.75 -9.51
CA MET A 224 4.80 -18.64 -9.25
C MET A 224 6.20 -18.84 -9.85
N ASP A 225 6.49 -19.97 -10.50
CA ASP A 225 7.79 -20.18 -11.13
C ASP A 225 7.98 -19.30 -12.38
N GLU A 226 6.91 -19.01 -13.12
CA GLU A 226 6.97 -18.17 -14.33
C GLU A 226 7.03 -16.67 -13.99
N VAL A 227 6.27 -16.23 -12.97
CA VAL A 227 6.25 -14.83 -12.53
C VAL A 227 7.51 -14.48 -11.72
N ARG A 228 8.08 -15.42 -10.94
CA ARG A 228 9.34 -15.19 -10.23
C ARG A 228 10.50 -14.99 -11.20
N LEU A 229 10.60 -15.82 -12.25
CA LEU A 229 11.62 -15.65 -13.28
C LEU A 229 11.49 -14.30 -13.97
N ILE A 230 10.27 -13.87 -14.32
CA ILE A 230 10.00 -12.57 -14.92
C ILE A 230 10.37 -11.43 -13.97
N ASN A 231 9.98 -11.48 -12.69
CA ASN A 231 10.25 -10.38 -11.75
C ASN A 231 11.72 -10.31 -11.31
N GLU A 232 12.39 -11.46 -11.17
CA GLU A 232 13.84 -11.54 -10.91
C GLU A 232 14.64 -11.04 -12.13
N THR A 233 14.23 -11.41 -13.35
CA THR A 233 14.89 -10.93 -14.59
C THR A 233 14.63 -9.44 -14.82
N TRP A 234 13.41 -8.92 -14.63
CA TRP A 234 13.12 -7.48 -14.69
C TRP A 234 13.81 -6.71 -13.57
N GLY A 235 13.89 -7.26 -12.36
CA GLY A 235 14.62 -6.67 -11.23
C GLY A 235 16.13 -6.60 -11.49
N ALA A 236 16.71 -7.63 -12.12
CA ALA A 236 18.12 -7.63 -12.51
C ALA A 236 18.38 -6.67 -13.69
N LEU A 237 17.48 -6.65 -14.69
CA LEU A 237 17.59 -5.77 -15.85
C LEU A 237 17.46 -4.29 -15.44
N SER A 238 16.49 -3.97 -14.58
CA SER A 238 16.30 -2.60 -14.07
C SER A 238 17.48 -2.13 -13.23
N ARG A 239 18.02 -2.96 -12.33
CA ARG A 239 19.25 -2.63 -11.58
C ARG A 239 20.46 -2.42 -12.49
N GLY A 240 20.60 -3.23 -13.54
CA GLY A 240 21.63 -3.05 -14.57
C GLY A 240 21.48 -1.73 -15.33
N ILE A 241 20.25 -1.39 -15.75
CA ILE A 241 19.95 -0.15 -16.46
C ILE A 241 20.21 1.07 -15.57
N THR A 242 19.77 1.06 -14.31
CA THR A 242 20.02 2.14 -13.35
C THR A 242 21.52 2.33 -13.10
N SER A 243 22.26 1.24 -12.92
CA SER A 243 23.72 1.25 -12.78
C SER A 243 24.43 1.86 -14.00
N THR A 244 23.99 1.53 -15.22
CA THR A 244 24.56 2.12 -16.45
C THR A 244 24.21 3.60 -16.59
N GLY A 245 23.02 4.02 -16.13
CA GLY A 245 22.59 5.42 -16.14
C GLY A 245 23.39 6.28 -15.16
N GLU A 246 23.64 5.78 -13.95
CA GLU A 246 24.47 6.45 -12.94
C GLU A 246 25.92 6.60 -13.42
N TYR A 247 26.50 5.54 -14.00
CA TYR A 247 27.86 5.58 -14.54
C TYR A 247 28.00 6.56 -15.73
N ALA A 248 26.99 6.62 -16.61
CA ALA A 248 26.96 7.56 -17.73
C ALA A 248 26.84 9.01 -17.26
N HIS A 249 26.03 9.28 -16.23
CA HIS A 249 25.86 10.61 -15.65
C HIS A 249 27.16 11.13 -15.02
N ASP A 250 27.84 10.32 -14.20
CA ASP A 250 29.09 10.72 -13.55
C ASP A 250 30.22 10.96 -14.57
N THR A 251 30.30 10.12 -15.61
CA THR A 251 31.29 10.28 -16.68
C THR A 251 31.07 11.57 -17.47
N LEU A 252 29.81 11.88 -17.82
CA LEU A 252 29.47 13.11 -18.53
C LEU A 252 29.71 14.35 -17.67
N GLN A 253 29.43 14.28 -16.38
CA GLN A 253 29.67 15.38 -15.45
C GLN A 253 31.17 15.67 -15.29
N GLN A 254 32.02 14.65 -15.20
CA GLN A 254 33.48 14.83 -15.18
C GLN A 254 34.01 15.44 -16.48
N LEU A 255 33.58 14.95 -17.64
CA LEU A 255 33.98 15.49 -18.93
C LEU A 255 33.56 16.97 -19.08
N TRP A 256 32.34 17.30 -18.65
CA TRP A 256 31.87 18.68 -18.62
C TRP A 256 32.74 19.59 -17.75
N HIS A 257 33.04 19.18 -16.51
CA HIS A 257 33.89 19.98 -15.62
C HIS A 257 35.31 20.18 -16.18
N THR A 258 35.93 19.15 -16.75
CA THR A 258 37.26 19.27 -17.36
C THR A 258 37.25 20.20 -18.58
N ALA A 259 36.24 20.12 -19.44
CA ALA A 259 36.09 21.02 -20.58
C ALA A 259 35.98 22.50 -20.14
N VAL A 260 35.16 22.78 -19.13
CA VAL A 260 35.01 24.15 -18.60
C VAL A 260 36.34 24.70 -18.06
N LEU A 261 37.10 23.89 -17.32
CA LEU A 261 38.41 24.29 -16.77
C LEU A 261 39.45 24.59 -17.85
N ILE A 262 39.54 23.75 -18.89
CA ILE A 262 40.49 23.96 -19.99
C ILE A 262 40.13 25.23 -20.75
N THR A 263 38.85 25.38 -21.12
CA THR A 263 38.37 26.52 -21.91
C THR A 263 38.57 27.83 -21.15
N GLY A 264 38.27 27.84 -19.85
CA GLY A 264 38.54 29.00 -18.98
C GLY A 264 40.02 29.34 -18.88
N SER A 265 40.89 28.34 -18.75
CA SER A 265 42.35 28.53 -18.65
C SER A 265 42.94 29.11 -19.94
N VAL A 266 42.51 28.61 -21.10
CA VAL A 266 42.93 29.15 -22.41
C VAL A 266 42.48 30.60 -22.56
N ALA A 267 41.22 30.92 -22.22
CA ALA A 267 40.70 32.28 -22.30
C ALA A 267 41.52 33.25 -21.45
N VAL A 268 41.83 32.88 -20.20
CA VAL A 268 42.66 33.70 -19.31
C VAL A 268 44.06 33.91 -19.89
N LEU A 269 44.71 32.85 -20.36
CA LEU A 269 46.05 32.96 -20.96
C LEU A 269 46.05 33.84 -22.21
N THR A 270 45.03 33.73 -23.07
CA THR A 270 44.91 34.59 -24.26
C THR A 270 44.69 36.05 -23.88
N CYS A 271 43.88 36.34 -22.86
CA CYS A 271 43.69 37.69 -22.34
C CYS A 271 44.98 38.24 -21.74
N CYS A 272 45.68 37.46 -20.91
CA CYS A 272 46.96 37.85 -20.33
C CYS A 272 48.02 38.12 -21.41
N PHE A 273 48.08 37.28 -22.44
CA PHE A 273 48.99 37.47 -23.56
C PHE A 273 48.62 38.71 -24.38
N GLY A 274 47.34 38.95 -24.63
CA GLY A 274 46.86 40.18 -25.28
C GLY A 274 47.24 41.44 -24.50
N ILE A 275 47.03 41.45 -23.17
CA ILE A 275 47.45 42.56 -22.29
C ILE A 275 48.97 42.76 -22.34
N PHE A 276 49.74 41.67 -22.34
CA PHE A 276 51.19 41.72 -22.46
C PHE A 276 51.65 42.33 -23.78
N LEU A 277 51.04 41.92 -24.91
CA LEU A 277 51.32 42.49 -26.22
C LEU A 277 51.00 43.98 -26.28
N ILE A 278 49.82 44.39 -25.77
CA ILE A 278 49.42 45.80 -25.72
C ILE A 278 50.42 46.62 -24.89
N ARG A 279 50.84 46.11 -23.72
CA ARG A 279 51.85 46.79 -22.88
C ARG A 279 53.17 46.97 -23.61
N ARG A 280 53.65 45.92 -24.30
CA ARG A 280 54.89 45.97 -25.08
C ARG A 280 54.83 46.94 -26.25
N GLU A 281 53.68 47.06 -26.89
CA GLU A 281 53.43 48.07 -27.94
C GLU A 281 53.51 49.50 -27.35
N CYS A 282 52.83 49.75 -26.23
CA CYS A 282 52.85 51.06 -25.55
C CYS A 282 54.26 51.45 -25.04
N GLU A 283 55.11 50.48 -24.71
CA GLU A 283 56.51 50.69 -24.31
C GLU A 283 57.46 50.89 -25.50
N GLY A 284 56.95 50.86 -26.74
CA GLY A 284 57.73 51.06 -27.97
C GLY A 284 58.63 49.87 -28.32
N ARG A 285 58.34 48.67 -27.80
CA ARG A 285 59.10 47.44 -28.06
C ARG A 285 58.14 46.32 -28.54
N PRO A 286 57.60 46.42 -29.76
CA PRO A 286 56.67 45.42 -30.30
C PRO A 286 57.28 44.02 -30.32
N VAL A 287 56.50 43.02 -29.90
CA VAL A 287 56.94 41.60 -29.88
C VAL A 287 57.00 41.01 -31.29
N PHE A 288 56.10 41.42 -32.19
CA PHE A 288 56.11 41.04 -33.59
C PHE A 288 56.53 42.24 -34.43
N ASN A 289 57.71 42.18 -35.04
CA ASN A 289 58.21 43.21 -35.95
C ASN A 289 58.03 42.71 -37.39
N PRO A 290 57.35 43.44 -38.30
CA PRO A 290 57.22 43.01 -39.70
C PRO A 290 58.61 42.97 -40.35
N SER A 291 59.15 41.77 -40.59
CA SER A 291 60.41 41.63 -41.29
C SER A 291 60.25 42.00 -42.77
N HIS A 292 61.13 42.90 -43.22
CA HIS A 292 61.28 43.35 -44.59
C HIS A 292 61.45 42.17 -45.57
N HIS A 293 60.40 41.85 -46.34
CA HIS A 293 60.54 41.20 -47.64
C HIS A 293 59.74 41.94 -48.70
N ARG A 294 60.43 42.84 -49.42
CA ARG A 294 60.24 43.04 -50.86
C ARG A 294 61.46 43.80 -51.42
N ARG A 295 62.35 43.06 -52.09
CA ARG A 295 63.36 43.61 -53.00
C ARG A 295 62.77 43.56 -54.42
N ALA A 296 62.74 44.73 -55.04
CA ALA A 296 62.44 45.15 -56.40
C ALA A 296 62.15 44.10 -57.51
N SER A 297 61.13 44.41 -58.32
CA SER A 297 61.36 44.73 -59.73
C SER A 297 60.30 45.73 -60.26
N PRO A 298 60.65 46.58 -61.26
CA PRO A 298 59.89 47.77 -61.63
C PRO A 298 59.06 47.62 -62.92
N SER A 299 58.20 48.63 -63.13
CA SER A 299 57.66 49.09 -64.42
C SER A 299 56.54 48.26 -65.09
N LEU A 300 55.33 48.81 -65.07
CA LEU A 300 54.69 49.28 -66.31
C LEU A 300 53.59 50.30 -66.01
N MET A 301 53.70 51.46 -66.67
CA MET A 301 52.72 52.54 -66.76
C MET A 301 51.41 52.06 -67.40
N GLY A 302 50.30 52.72 -67.05
CA GLY A 302 49.00 52.63 -67.71
C GLY A 302 47.89 52.94 -66.71
N ALA A 303 47.65 54.20 -66.39
CA ALA A 303 46.69 55.09 -67.06
C ALA A 303 45.23 54.83 -66.62
N GLN A 304 44.63 55.89 -66.05
CA GLN A 304 43.21 56.31 -66.21
C GLN A 304 42.13 55.36 -65.64
N GLN A 305 40.94 55.76 -65.14
CA GLN A 305 40.26 57.02 -64.90
C GLN A 305 38.88 56.68 -64.26
N TYR A 306 38.33 57.63 -63.49
CA TYR A 306 36.97 57.83 -62.97
C TYR A 306 35.77 56.99 -63.49
N SER A 307 34.83 56.67 -62.58
CA SER A 307 33.36 56.97 -62.58
C SER A 307 32.65 56.04 -61.57
N GLU A 308 31.94 56.51 -60.55
CA GLU A 308 30.56 57.04 -60.50
C GLU A 308 29.43 56.06 -60.90
N LEU A 309 28.53 55.86 -59.91
CA LEU A 309 27.07 55.71 -59.97
C LEU A 309 26.43 54.55 -60.76
N THR A 310 25.64 53.72 -60.05
CA THR A 310 24.15 53.54 -60.19
C THR A 310 23.74 52.35 -59.30
N GLU A 311 22.93 52.55 -58.25
CA GLU A 311 21.46 52.35 -58.24
C GLU A 311 20.93 51.29 -59.21
N ILE A 312 20.20 50.29 -58.69
CA ILE A 312 18.79 50.00 -58.99
C ILE A 312 18.36 48.74 -58.22
N SER A 313 17.19 48.88 -57.57
CA SER A 313 16.20 47.91 -57.06
C SER A 313 16.62 46.49 -56.66
#